data_AF-A0A7C1XJR5-F1
#
_entry.id   AF-A0A7C1XJR5-F1
#
_cell.length_a   1.000
_cell.length_b   1.000
_cell.length_c   1.000
_cell.angle_alpha   90.00
_cell.angle_beta   90.00
_cell.angle_gamma   90.00
#
_symmetry.space_group_name_H-M   'P 1'
#
loop_
_entity.id
_entity.type
_entity.pdbx_description
1 polymer ?
#
loop_
_entity_poly.entity_id
_entity_poly.type
_entity_poly.pdbx_seq_one_letter_code
_entity_poly.pdbx_strand_id
1 'polypeptide(L)'
;MLKRASVLPVVFFVCAALLYAADATAGMYLNSAHGNSTYGVSRSSTGSYPRGLCANCHEQHASIGGSEPSPAGGPDGYLLFDTNFTSQTAGLCFDCHTDTSSYQVGGSIINRSYSFRAGGWTSDTLNDILEAFSYTSPGTSHNLSDISNFISGRWNYTSDSNPCAACHNPHAAQGDPPNAPNSAKSAATRGWPVSRPSLHSRDNNAWGLWGDDAGEKMSDFVGALMYQAPYRYGSTTTFEPDGSTTQDGSNLTDFATFCTDCHNPSNTIYSTTLGRNLRPIDWVTTGGESGGDKHGINGATVGIAVDPPFSPSNYGQYVLSCTDCHEPHGSPNRYLIRREVNGSLLAGTVGSGTKSLGYLCRQCHIDDNDYNGGTVNSWEYLHHLSADAPYAQMRCSRCHGSGGGGTPINCFNCHFHGSDDSWAGSSATNRRTF
;
A
#
# COMPACT_ATOMS: atom_id res chain seq x y z
N MET A 1 63.63 -38.35 25.45
CA MET A 1 63.20 -38.25 24.03
C MET A 1 61.68 -38.08 23.99
N LEU A 2 61.18 -36.85 24.06
CA LEU A 2 59.76 -36.58 23.79
C LEU A 2 59.59 -36.39 22.29
N LYS A 3 58.78 -37.27 21.68
CA LYS A 3 58.39 -37.18 20.26
C LYS A 3 57.64 -35.86 20.06
N ARG A 4 58.18 -34.98 19.22
CA ARG A 4 57.45 -33.82 18.66
C ARG A 4 56.31 -34.40 17.81
N ALA A 5 55.16 -34.60 18.45
CA ALA A 5 53.94 -34.96 17.75
C ALA A 5 53.56 -33.80 16.82
N SER A 6 53.26 -34.18 15.59
CA SER A 6 52.96 -33.39 14.43
C SER A 6 51.86 -32.35 14.71
N VAL A 7 52.23 -31.09 15.00
CA VAL A 7 51.28 -29.96 15.09
C VAL A 7 50.80 -29.54 13.70
N LEU A 8 51.62 -29.75 12.67
CA LEU A 8 51.35 -29.36 11.29
C LEU A 8 50.07 -29.96 10.67
N PRO A 9 49.78 -31.28 10.76
CA PRO A 9 48.59 -31.86 10.15
C PRO A 9 47.31 -31.44 10.87
N VAL A 10 47.34 -31.20 12.19
CA VAL A 10 46.17 -30.71 12.94
C VAL A 10 45.82 -29.27 12.52
N VAL A 11 46.84 -28.40 12.38
CA VAL A 11 46.63 -27.03 11.87
C VAL A 11 46.14 -27.04 10.42
N PHE A 12 46.66 -27.93 9.56
CA PHE A 12 46.21 -28.07 8.18
C PHE A 12 44.75 -28.54 8.07
N PHE A 13 44.33 -29.52 8.89
CA PHE A 13 42.94 -29.98 8.92
C PHE A 13 41.97 -28.93 9.50
N VAL A 14 42.40 -28.15 10.51
CA VAL A 14 41.59 -27.03 11.05
C VAL A 14 41.47 -25.90 10.03
N CYS A 15 42.55 -25.52 9.34
CA CYS A 15 42.50 -24.52 8.26
C CYS A 15 41.68 -25.00 7.06
N ALA A 16 41.79 -26.27 6.66
CA ALA A 16 40.99 -26.85 5.58
C ALA A 16 39.49 -26.93 5.93
N ALA A 17 39.15 -27.18 7.21
CA ALA A 17 37.77 -27.14 7.69
C ALA A 17 37.22 -25.70 7.77
N LEU A 18 38.06 -24.70 8.06
CA LEU A 18 37.70 -23.27 8.00
C LEU A 18 37.59 -22.75 6.56
N LEU A 19 38.27 -23.37 5.60
CA LEU A 19 38.18 -23.06 4.16
C LEU A 19 36.99 -23.76 3.47
N TYR A 20 36.40 -24.76 4.11
CA TYR A 20 35.08 -25.32 3.76
C TYR A 20 33.94 -24.49 4.36
N ALA A 21 34.14 -23.18 4.54
CA ALA A 21 33.05 -22.24 4.73
C ALA A 21 32.14 -22.36 3.51
N ALA A 22 30.91 -22.83 3.72
CA ALA A 22 29.87 -22.78 2.71
C ALA A 22 29.87 -21.38 2.08
N ASP A 23 29.66 -21.29 0.77
CA ASP A 23 29.47 -19.99 0.12
C ASP A 23 28.48 -19.20 0.96
N ALA A 24 28.91 -18.03 1.44
CA ALA A 24 28.00 -17.07 2.05
C ALA A 24 27.09 -16.56 0.93
N THR A 25 26.07 -17.33 0.59
CA THR A 25 25.08 -16.91 -0.38
C THR A 25 24.28 -15.81 0.28
N ALA A 26 24.18 -14.65 -0.38
CA ALA A 26 23.35 -13.56 0.12
C ALA A 26 21.84 -13.87 0.02
N GLY A 27 21.46 -15.15 -0.13
CA GLY A 27 20.08 -15.63 -0.17
C GLY A 27 19.23 -14.88 -1.19
N MET A 28 18.03 -14.48 -0.77
CA MET A 28 17.09 -13.73 -1.61
C MET A 28 17.54 -12.29 -1.92
N TYR A 29 18.55 -11.76 -1.23
CA TYR A 29 18.98 -10.37 -1.40
C TYR A 29 19.45 -10.08 -2.82
N LEU A 30 20.16 -11.00 -3.47
CA LEU A 30 20.61 -10.82 -4.86
C LEU A 30 19.46 -10.75 -5.86
N ASN A 31 18.27 -11.25 -5.49
CA ASN A 31 17.04 -11.17 -6.28
C ASN A 31 16.17 -9.96 -5.92
N SER A 32 16.56 -9.18 -4.90
CA SER A 32 15.84 -7.97 -4.49
C SER A 32 16.23 -6.77 -5.36
N ALA A 33 15.40 -5.73 -5.33
CA ALA A 33 15.72 -4.45 -5.93
C ALA A 33 16.95 -3.81 -5.30
N HIS A 34 17.27 -4.10 -4.03
CA HIS A 34 18.41 -3.52 -3.35
C HIS A 34 19.72 -4.25 -3.63
N GLY A 35 19.71 -5.59 -3.67
CA GLY A 35 20.91 -6.41 -3.87
C GLY A 35 21.28 -6.69 -5.32
N ASN A 36 20.52 -6.17 -6.29
CA ASN A 36 20.82 -6.35 -7.71
C ASN A 36 22.12 -5.64 -8.11
N SER A 37 23.04 -6.35 -8.77
CA SER A 37 24.34 -5.81 -9.19
C SER A 37 24.29 -4.77 -10.31
N THR A 38 23.17 -4.70 -11.05
CA THR A 38 22.99 -3.80 -12.19
C THR A 38 22.32 -2.50 -11.79
N TYR A 39 21.28 -2.58 -10.96
CA TYR A 39 20.44 -1.41 -10.65
C TYR A 39 20.14 -1.22 -9.16
N GLY A 40 20.69 -2.08 -8.27
CA GLY A 40 20.48 -1.99 -6.84
C GLY A 40 21.16 -0.81 -6.15
N VAL A 41 21.20 -0.87 -4.81
CA VAL A 41 21.72 0.23 -3.99
C VAL A 41 23.20 0.42 -4.27
N SER A 42 23.59 1.67 -4.46
CA SER A 42 24.97 2.11 -4.64
C SER A 42 25.10 3.47 -3.98
N ARG A 43 25.77 3.52 -2.83
CA ARG A 43 25.95 4.75 -2.08
C ARG A 43 27.10 5.57 -2.68
N SER A 44 26.87 6.86 -2.91
CA SER A 44 27.80 7.77 -3.60
C SER A 44 29.14 7.93 -2.89
N SER A 45 29.18 7.79 -1.56
CA SER A 45 30.40 7.87 -0.74
C SER A 45 31.21 6.56 -0.68
N THR A 46 30.72 5.45 -1.27
CA THR A 46 31.38 4.12 -1.21
C THR A 46 31.69 3.57 -2.59
N GLY A 47 32.30 4.37 -3.47
CA GLY A 47 32.61 3.97 -4.85
C GLY A 47 33.50 2.71 -5.00
N SER A 48 34.13 2.23 -3.93
CA SER A 48 34.88 0.96 -3.91
C SER A 48 34.00 -0.27 -3.69
N TYR A 49 32.76 -0.11 -3.23
CA TYR A 49 31.82 -1.21 -3.05
C TYR A 49 31.02 -1.45 -4.34
N PRO A 50 30.90 -2.71 -4.78
CA PRO A 50 29.99 -3.06 -5.87
C PRO A 50 28.56 -2.60 -5.55
N ARG A 51 27.84 -2.18 -6.60
CA ARG A 51 26.39 -1.98 -6.53
C ARG A 51 25.71 -3.27 -6.06
N GLY A 52 24.68 -3.11 -5.23
CA GLY A 52 23.96 -4.23 -4.64
C GLY A 52 24.71 -4.93 -3.50
N LEU A 53 25.91 -4.48 -3.11
CA LEU A 53 26.58 -5.02 -1.92
C LEU A 53 25.86 -4.55 -0.65
N CYS A 54 25.69 -5.43 0.34
CA CYS A 54 25.05 -5.11 1.62
C CYS A 54 25.71 -3.91 2.31
N ALA A 55 27.00 -3.67 2.06
CA ALA A 55 27.77 -2.57 2.61
C ALA A 55 27.33 -1.16 2.13
N ASN A 56 26.39 -1.08 1.19
CA ASN A 56 25.76 0.19 0.82
C ASN A 56 24.65 0.62 1.80
N CYS A 57 24.04 -0.34 2.51
CA CYS A 57 23.07 -0.08 3.58
C CYS A 57 23.69 -0.31 4.96
N HIS A 58 24.73 -1.14 5.00
CA HIS A 58 25.40 -1.53 6.22
C HIS A 58 26.84 -1.04 6.34
N GLU A 59 27.21 -0.42 7.45
CA GLU A 59 28.60 -0.09 7.74
C GLU A 59 29.32 -1.29 8.36
N GLN A 60 29.89 -2.15 7.51
CA GLN A 60 30.57 -3.39 7.90
C GLN A 60 31.98 -3.14 8.46
N HIS A 61 32.50 -1.92 8.32
CA HIS A 61 33.81 -1.51 8.80
C HIS A 61 33.73 -0.13 9.46
N ALA A 62 34.32 0.06 10.64
CA ALA A 62 34.37 1.40 11.25
C ALA A 62 35.16 2.43 10.40
N SER A 63 35.81 2.04 9.30
CA SER A 63 36.56 2.94 8.41
C SER A 63 36.82 2.37 7.01
N ILE A 64 36.80 3.22 5.99
CA ILE A 64 37.33 2.98 4.63
C ILE A 64 38.58 3.85 4.45
N GLY A 65 39.74 3.25 4.15
CA GLY A 65 40.98 4.01 3.95
C GLY A 65 41.49 4.76 5.19
N GLY A 66 41.08 4.34 6.40
CA GLY A 66 41.47 4.96 7.67
C GLY A 66 40.51 6.05 8.18
N SER A 67 39.42 6.33 7.46
CA SER A 67 38.37 7.28 7.86
C SER A 67 36.98 6.62 7.81
N GLU A 68 36.09 6.97 8.74
CA GLU A 68 34.68 6.57 8.68
C GLU A 68 34.00 7.27 7.48
N PRO A 69 33.36 6.55 6.55
CA PRO A 69 32.64 7.17 5.45
C PRO A 69 31.42 7.96 5.96
N SER A 70 31.02 9.01 5.25
CA SER A 70 29.81 9.75 5.62
C SER A 70 28.54 8.92 5.34
N PRO A 71 27.53 8.96 6.23
CA PRO A 71 27.53 9.63 7.55
C PRO A 71 28.31 8.85 8.64
N ALA A 72 28.92 9.58 9.60
CA ALA A 72 29.81 9.02 10.64
C ALA A 72 29.14 8.99 12.04
N GLY A 73 29.40 7.95 12.86
CA GLY A 73 28.76 7.78 14.17
C GLY A 73 28.99 6.48 14.96
N GLY A 74 29.69 5.46 14.43
CA GLY A 74 30.02 4.23 15.18
C GLY A 74 28.93 3.13 15.25
N PRO A 75 29.21 1.95 15.86
CA PRO A 75 28.61 0.68 15.45
C PRO A 75 27.36 0.16 16.22
N ASP A 76 26.56 0.96 16.93
CA ASP A 76 25.70 0.41 18.01
C ASP A 76 24.21 0.07 17.71
N GLY A 77 23.73 0.12 16.45
CA GLY A 77 22.31 -0.14 16.13
C GLY A 77 21.87 -1.34 15.25
N TYR A 78 22.63 -2.11 14.47
CA TYR A 78 24.05 -2.44 14.44
C TYR A 78 24.47 -2.68 12.98
N LEU A 79 25.48 -1.95 12.53
CA LEU A 79 25.93 -1.85 11.15
C LEU A 79 24.98 -1.12 10.21
N LEU A 80 23.92 -0.38 10.57
CA LEU A 80 23.29 0.52 9.58
C LEU A 80 24.16 1.77 9.42
N PHE A 81 24.21 2.35 8.22
CA PHE A 81 25.04 3.54 8.04
C PHE A 81 24.43 4.82 8.61
N ASP A 82 23.11 4.89 8.75
CA ASP A 82 22.42 6.01 9.38
C ASP A 82 21.40 5.49 10.40
N THR A 83 20.85 6.42 11.17
CA THR A 83 19.79 6.23 12.15
C THR A 83 18.58 5.60 11.47
N ASN A 84 18.12 4.47 12.04
CA ASN A 84 17.08 3.67 11.41
C ASN A 84 15.79 4.48 11.15
N PHE A 85 15.23 5.11 12.18
CA PHE A 85 14.03 5.95 12.08
C PHE A 85 14.05 7.04 13.14
N THR A 86 13.76 8.29 12.74
CA THR A 86 13.71 9.44 13.65
C THR A 86 12.37 10.13 13.64
N SER A 87 11.77 10.32 12.46
CA SER A 87 10.48 11.02 12.32
C SER A 87 9.79 10.69 11.00
N GLN A 88 8.58 11.22 10.81
CA GLN A 88 7.78 11.08 9.59
C GLN A 88 8.55 11.31 8.28
N THR A 89 9.58 12.16 8.32
CA THR A 89 10.35 12.58 7.14
C THR A 89 11.86 12.35 7.32
N ALA A 90 12.28 11.53 8.28
CA ALA A 90 13.70 11.27 8.54
C ALA A 90 13.98 9.83 9.04
N GLY A 91 14.90 9.15 8.36
CA GLY A 91 15.37 7.81 8.67
C GLY A 91 16.06 7.16 7.46
N LEU A 92 16.73 6.03 7.69
CA LEU A 92 17.59 5.35 6.72
C LEU A 92 17.00 5.19 5.31
N CYS A 93 15.71 4.86 5.22
CA CYS A 93 15.06 4.66 3.92
C CYS A 93 15.04 5.96 3.09
N PHE A 94 14.80 7.11 3.73
CA PHE A 94 14.69 8.40 3.05
C PHE A 94 16.03 8.94 2.58
N ASP A 95 17.14 8.49 3.17
CA ASP A 95 18.50 8.84 2.74
C ASP A 95 18.77 8.43 1.29
N CYS A 96 18.12 7.36 0.80
CA CYS A 96 18.17 6.94 -0.60
C CYS A 96 16.88 7.27 -1.38
N HIS A 97 15.72 7.21 -0.72
CA HIS A 97 14.40 7.42 -1.35
C HIS A 97 13.89 8.86 -1.24
N THR A 98 14.72 9.81 -1.66
CA THR A 98 14.45 11.25 -1.73
C THR A 98 14.94 11.81 -3.06
N ASP A 99 14.32 12.89 -3.56
CA ASP A 99 14.70 13.54 -4.81
C ASP A 99 15.98 14.36 -4.65
N THR A 100 15.95 15.28 -3.69
CA THR A 100 17.09 16.12 -3.38
C THR A 100 17.96 15.46 -2.33
N SER A 101 19.28 15.49 -2.55
CA SER A 101 20.29 14.97 -1.62
C SER A 101 20.27 13.46 -1.39
N SER A 102 19.73 12.68 -2.35
CA SER A 102 19.82 11.21 -2.28
C SER A 102 21.28 10.76 -2.21
N TYR A 103 21.55 9.81 -1.33
CA TYR A 103 22.85 9.14 -1.28
C TYR A 103 23.04 8.12 -2.41
N GLN A 104 22.01 7.78 -3.18
CA GLN A 104 22.09 6.85 -4.30
C GLN A 104 22.90 7.42 -5.48
N VAL A 105 23.81 6.61 -6.03
CA VAL A 105 24.58 6.95 -7.24
C VAL A 105 23.64 7.07 -8.44
N GLY A 106 23.73 8.21 -9.12
CA GLY A 106 22.82 8.57 -10.22
C GLY A 106 21.70 9.53 -9.79
N GLY A 107 21.63 9.86 -8.50
CA GLY A 107 20.61 10.75 -7.94
C GLY A 107 19.39 9.99 -7.44
N SER A 108 18.28 10.72 -7.31
CA SER A 108 16.99 10.22 -6.84
C SER A 108 16.54 8.91 -7.48
N ILE A 109 15.94 8.05 -6.66
CA ILE A 109 15.09 6.96 -7.15
C ILE A 109 13.68 7.52 -7.30
N ILE A 110 13.21 7.64 -8.55
CA ILE A 110 11.84 8.10 -8.81
C ILE A 110 10.86 6.99 -8.39
N ASN A 111 10.14 7.26 -7.30
CA ASN A 111 9.14 6.39 -6.70
C ASN A 111 7.80 7.13 -6.58
N ARG A 112 7.06 7.15 -7.68
CA ARG A 112 5.76 7.85 -7.77
C ARG A 112 4.63 7.07 -7.10
N SER A 113 3.45 7.70 -7.03
CA SER A 113 2.25 7.12 -6.43
C SER A 113 1.78 5.84 -7.12
N TYR A 114 0.87 5.10 -6.48
CA TYR A 114 0.19 3.96 -7.11
C TYR A 114 -0.64 4.42 -8.31
N SER A 115 -1.28 5.59 -8.24
CA SER A 115 -1.97 6.22 -9.37
C SER A 115 -1.07 6.38 -10.60
N PHE A 116 0.22 6.73 -10.43
CA PHE A 116 1.18 6.78 -11.54
C PHE A 116 1.62 5.38 -11.97
N ARG A 117 2.11 4.59 -11.00
CA ARG A 117 2.78 3.31 -11.25
C ARG A 117 1.84 2.28 -11.89
N ALA A 118 0.67 2.10 -11.28
CA ALA A 118 -0.31 1.09 -11.63
C ALA A 118 -1.45 1.71 -12.45
N GLY A 119 -2.04 2.79 -11.92
CA GLY A 119 -3.11 3.55 -12.58
C GLY A 119 -2.69 4.22 -13.89
N GLY A 120 -1.39 4.39 -14.16
CA GLY A 120 -0.91 4.94 -15.43
C GLY A 120 -1.09 6.46 -15.56
N TRP A 121 -1.49 7.16 -14.50
CA TRP A 121 -1.62 8.61 -14.49
C TRP A 121 -0.27 9.28 -14.79
N THR A 122 -0.23 10.23 -15.72
CA THR A 122 1.02 10.87 -16.18
C THR A 122 1.38 12.16 -15.47
N SER A 123 0.41 12.81 -14.81
CA SER A 123 0.60 14.15 -14.23
C SER A 123 0.80 14.10 -12.71
N ASP A 124 1.28 12.96 -12.20
CA ASP A 124 1.64 12.83 -10.80
C ASP A 124 2.82 13.76 -10.48
N THR A 125 2.62 14.64 -9.51
CA THR A 125 3.61 15.63 -9.08
C THR A 125 4.61 15.07 -8.09
N LEU A 126 4.35 13.88 -7.54
CA LEU A 126 5.22 13.19 -6.60
C LEU A 126 6.34 12.49 -7.36
N ASN A 127 7.58 12.69 -6.94
CA ASN A 127 8.76 12.06 -7.52
C ASN A 127 9.34 10.99 -6.59
N ASP A 128 9.21 11.12 -5.27
CA ASP A 128 9.83 10.20 -4.32
C ASP A 128 8.95 9.82 -3.11
N ILE A 129 9.44 8.86 -2.31
CA ILE A 129 8.71 8.33 -1.16
C ILE A 129 8.67 9.34 0.00
N LEU A 130 9.70 10.16 0.19
CA LEU A 130 9.71 11.19 1.22
C LEU A 130 8.57 12.20 1.00
N GLU A 131 8.36 12.64 -0.24
CA GLU A 131 7.23 13.49 -0.63
C GLU A 131 5.89 12.82 -0.33
N ALA A 132 5.76 11.52 -0.63
CA ALA A 132 4.56 10.74 -0.31
C ALA A 132 4.21 10.79 1.18
N PHE A 133 5.21 10.69 2.06
CA PHE A 133 5.01 10.73 3.50
C PHE A 133 4.86 12.14 4.08
N SER A 134 5.11 13.19 3.28
CA SER A 134 5.12 14.59 3.73
C SER A 134 3.77 15.32 3.62
N TYR A 135 2.69 14.66 3.19
CA TYR A 135 1.36 15.29 3.14
C TYR A 135 0.81 15.62 4.54
N THR A 136 0.34 16.86 4.73
CA THR A 136 -0.13 17.35 6.05
C THR A 136 -1.55 17.93 6.06
N SER A 137 -2.06 18.52 4.97
CA SER A 137 -3.48 18.89 4.81
C SER A 137 -3.75 19.48 3.40
N PRO A 138 -4.90 19.24 2.74
CA PRO A 138 -5.93 18.25 3.10
C PRO A 138 -5.48 16.81 2.84
N GLY A 139 -4.31 16.64 2.22
CA GLY A 139 -3.68 15.34 2.03
C GLY A 139 -3.33 14.65 3.34
N THR A 140 -3.14 13.35 3.24
CA THR A 140 -2.80 12.48 4.36
C THR A 140 -1.78 11.44 3.93
N SER A 141 -0.94 11.01 4.86
CA SER A 141 -0.02 9.89 4.70
C SER A 141 -0.20 8.91 5.85
N HIS A 142 0.21 7.66 5.64
CA HIS A 142 0.43 6.75 6.75
C HIS A 142 1.46 7.37 7.69
N ASN A 143 1.07 7.56 8.96
CA ASN A 143 1.96 8.17 9.94
C ASN A 143 2.94 7.11 10.43
N LEU A 144 4.22 7.29 10.12
CA LEU A 144 5.29 6.33 10.43
C LEU A 144 5.53 6.19 11.92
N SER A 145 5.31 7.24 12.71
CA SER A 145 5.37 7.15 14.18
C SER A 145 4.20 6.34 14.73
N ASP A 146 2.98 6.52 14.21
CA ASP A 146 1.83 5.70 14.58
C ASP A 146 2.05 4.21 14.20
N ILE A 147 2.63 3.95 13.02
CA ILE A 147 3.00 2.59 12.59
C ILE A 147 4.05 1.98 13.52
N SER A 148 5.14 2.70 13.80
CA SER A 148 6.20 2.25 14.69
C SER A 148 5.65 1.88 16.08
N ASN A 149 4.80 2.74 16.64
CA ASN A 149 4.11 2.49 17.90
C ASN A 149 3.21 1.25 17.85
N PHE A 150 2.49 1.07 16.73
CA PHE A 150 1.58 -0.06 16.57
C PHE A 150 2.30 -1.40 16.47
N ILE A 151 3.35 -1.49 15.65
CA ILE A 151 4.08 -2.75 15.40
C ILE A 151 5.01 -3.13 16.55
N SER A 152 5.43 -2.18 17.40
CA SER A 152 6.36 -2.48 18.49
C SER A 152 5.84 -3.61 19.40
N GLY A 153 6.62 -4.68 19.53
CA GLY A 153 6.26 -5.87 20.30
C GLY A 153 5.27 -6.82 19.59
N ARG A 154 4.92 -6.56 18.32
CA ARG A 154 4.08 -7.42 17.48
C ARG A 154 4.93 -8.06 16.40
N TRP A 155 4.58 -9.29 16.02
CA TRP A 155 5.16 -9.97 14.84
C TRP A 155 6.70 -9.92 14.80
N ASN A 156 7.37 -10.06 15.95
CA ASN A 156 8.83 -9.94 16.09
C ASN A 156 9.45 -8.57 15.78
N TYR A 157 8.67 -7.52 15.56
CA TYR A 157 9.15 -6.15 15.55
C TYR A 157 9.48 -5.66 16.97
N THR A 158 10.52 -4.84 17.05
CA THR A 158 10.96 -4.16 18.27
C THR A 158 10.71 -2.66 18.16
N SER A 159 10.93 -1.91 19.26
CA SER A 159 10.95 -0.44 19.25
C SER A 159 11.95 0.14 18.25
N ASP A 160 12.99 -0.61 17.92
CA ASP A 160 14.09 -0.15 17.07
C ASP A 160 13.86 -0.52 15.59
N SER A 161 12.74 -1.18 15.28
CA SER A 161 12.40 -1.59 13.93
C SER A 161 11.95 -0.39 13.09
N ASN A 162 12.33 -0.38 11.81
CA ASN A 162 11.92 0.68 10.90
C ASN A 162 10.42 0.53 10.57
N PRO A 163 9.59 1.58 10.68
CA PRO A 163 8.18 1.48 10.30
C PRO A 163 7.97 1.18 8.80
N CYS A 164 8.90 1.57 7.92
CA CYS A 164 8.85 1.16 6.51
C CYS A 164 9.02 -0.36 6.36
N ALA A 165 9.79 -0.98 7.25
CA ALA A 165 9.98 -2.43 7.25
C ALA A 165 8.70 -3.18 7.64
N ALA A 166 7.72 -2.53 8.29
CA ALA A 166 6.42 -3.16 8.56
C ALA A 166 5.76 -3.70 7.30
N CYS A 167 5.92 -2.98 6.19
CA CYS A 167 5.26 -3.23 4.91
C CYS A 167 6.20 -3.84 3.86
N HIS A 168 7.51 -3.75 4.08
CA HIS A 168 8.54 -4.11 3.11
C HIS A 168 9.65 -4.90 3.79
N ASN A 169 10.06 -6.03 3.22
CA ASN A 169 11.32 -6.66 3.60
C ASN A 169 12.43 -6.03 2.74
N PRO A 170 13.31 -5.16 3.28
CA PRO A 170 14.35 -4.50 2.49
C PRO A 170 15.38 -5.47 1.89
N HIS A 171 15.48 -6.71 2.39
CA HIS A 171 16.34 -7.74 1.82
C HIS A 171 15.67 -8.55 0.70
N ALA A 172 14.37 -8.38 0.49
CA ALA A 172 13.60 -9.15 -0.48
C ALA A 172 12.92 -8.25 -1.53
N ALA A 173 12.49 -7.06 -1.11
CA ALA A 173 11.62 -6.15 -1.84
C ALA A 173 12.06 -6.03 -3.29
N GLN A 174 11.15 -6.36 -4.20
CA GLN A 174 11.35 -6.17 -5.62
C GLN A 174 10.62 -4.90 -6.05
N GLY A 175 11.14 -4.26 -7.09
CA GLY A 175 10.56 -3.08 -7.69
C GLY A 175 10.38 -3.29 -9.18
N ASP A 176 9.60 -2.41 -9.78
CA ASP A 176 9.73 -2.22 -11.22
C ASP A 176 11.14 -1.66 -11.51
N PRO A 177 11.64 -1.74 -12.77
CA PRO A 177 12.89 -1.12 -13.13
C PRO A 177 12.96 0.33 -12.62
N PRO A 178 14.09 0.75 -12.02
CA PRO A 178 14.19 2.08 -11.44
C PRO A 178 13.97 3.14 -12.52
N ASN A 179 13.24 4.19 -12.17
CA ASN A 179 12.84 5.27 -13.07
C ASN A 179 12.02 4.79 -14.29
N ALA A 180 11.39 3.61 -14.19
CA ALA A 180 10.50 3.14 -15.24
C ALA A 180 9.38 4.16 -15.50
N PRO A 181 9.07 4.45 -16.76
CA PRO A 181 7.92 5.28 -17.09
C PRO A 181 6.63 4.59 -16.63
N ASN A 182 5.53 5.33 -16.64
CA ASN A 182 4.17 4.79 -16.44
C ASN A 182 3.70 3.88 -17.59
N SER A 183 4.61 3.19 -18.30
CA SER A 183 4.26 2.26 -19.37
C SER A 183 3.59 1.01 -18.80
N ALA A 184 2.96 0.24 -19.68
CA ALA A 184 2.50 -1.10 -19.33
C ALA A 184 3.70 -1.96 -18.89
N LYS A 185 3.46 -2.88 -17.96
CA LYS A 185 4.43 -3.79 -17.35
C LYS A 185 4.01 -5.22 -17.70
N SER A 186 4.94 -6.15 -17.53
CA SER A 186 4.66 -7.58 -17.68
C SER A 186 5.07 -8.30 -16.40
N ALA A 187 4.70 -9.57 -16.26
CA ALA A 187 5.17 -10.41 -15.16
C ALA A 187 6.71 -10.47 -15.06
N ALA A 188 7.43 -10.27 -16.16
CA ALA A 188 8.89 -10.27 -16.18
C ALA A 188 9.52 -8.91 -15.83
N THR A 189 8.76 -7.81 -15.88
CA THR A 189 9.26 -6.46 -15.62
C THR A 189 8.61 -5.80 -14.41
N ARG A 190 7.71 -6.49 -13.73
CA ARG A 190 7.01 -6.01 -12.54
C ARG A 190 7.62 -6.66 -11.29
N GLY A 191 7.89 -5.84 -10.28
CA GLY A 191 8.32 -6.31 -8.96
C GLY A 191 7.18 -6.47 -7.96
N TRP A 192 7.46 -7.24 -6.92
CA TRP A 192 6.62 -7.45 -5.74
C TRP A 192 7.24 -6.72 -4.54
N PRO A 193 6.69 -5.54 -4.15
CA PRO A 193 7.38 -4.67 -3.20
C PRO A 193 7.03 -4.96 -1.74
N VAL A 194 5.91 -5.63 -1.47
CA VAL A 194 5.37 -5.77 -0.11
C VAL A 194 5.70 -7.12 0.49
N SER A 195 5.69 -7.15 1.82
CA SER A 195 5.77 -8.35 2.64
C SER A 195 4.79 -8.20 3.80
N ARG A 196 4.11 -9.28 4.17
CA ARG A 196 3.09 -9.21 5.23
C ARG A 196 3.70 -8.92 6.61
N PRO A 197 3.20 -7.90 7.34
CA PRO A 197 3.69 -7.61 8.69
C PRO A 197 3.56 -8.82 9.62
N SER A 198 2.47 -9.58 9.51
CA SER A 198 2.19 -10.71 10.40
C SER A 198 3.09 -11.93 10.18
N LEU A 199 3.77 -11.99 9.03
CA LEU A 199 4.72 -13.05 8.67
C LEU A 199 6.17 -12.66 8.99
N HIS A 200 6.38 -11.50 9.63
CA HIS A 200 7.70 -11.07 10.01
C HIS A 200 8.38 -12.06 10.96
N SER A 201 9.62 -12.40 10.62
CA SER A 201 10.43 -13.40 11.30
C SER A 201 11.88 -12.90 11.40
N ARG A 202 12.63 -13.43 12.36
CA ARG A 202 14.08 -13.13 12.50
C ARG A 202 14.92 -13.78 11.40
N ASP A 203 14.38 -14.75 10.68
CA ASP A 203 14.98 -15.26 9.46
C ASP A 203 14.51 -14.39 8.29
N ASN A 204 15.43 -13.56 7.79
CA ASN A 204 15.17 -12.63 6.69
C ASN A 204 14.82 -13.35 5.37
N ASN A 205 15.07 -14.66 5.26
CA ASN A 205 14.66 -15.46 4.11
C ASN A 205 13.29 -16.12 4.29
N ALA A 206 12.80 -16.23 5.53
CA ALA A 206 11.49 -16.82 5.82
C ALA A 206 10.36 -15.78 5.79
N TRP A 207 10.68 -14.50 6.04
CA TRP A 207 9.75 -13.39 5.86
C TRP A 207 9.78 -12.91 4.40
N GLY A 208 9.18 -13.71 3.52
CA GLY A 208 9.19 -13.51 2.07
C GLY A 208 8.41 -12.29 1.58
N LEU A 209 8.40 -12.14 0.25
CA LEU A 209 7.52 -11.18 -0.42
C LEU A 209 6.06 -11.65 -0.33
N TRP A 210 5.14 -10.76 -0.66
CA TRP A 210 3.73 -11.06 -0.77
C TRP A 210 3.21 -10.65 -2.13
N GLY A 211 2.58 -11.60 -2.79
CA GLY A 211 2.11 -11.49 -4.15
C GLY A 211 3.06 -12.07 -5.17
N ASP A 212 4.21 -12.66 -4.81
CA ASP A 212 5.06 -13.37 -5.77
C ASP A 212 4.66 -14.83 -5.95
N ASP A 213 4.09 -15.46 -4.93
CA ASP A 213 3.73 -16.88 -4.95
C ASP A 213 2.25 -17.17 -5.28
N ALA A 214 1.93 -18.46 -5.45
CA ALA A 214 0.56 -18.94 -5.63
C ALA A 214 -0.23 -18.81 -4.32
N GLY A 215 -1.46 -18.32 -4.38
CA GLY A 215 -2.28 -18.08 -3.19
C GLY A 215 -2.18 -16.65 -2.65
N GLU A 216 -1.41 -15.77 -3.30
CA GLU A 216 -1.12 -14.42 -2.82
C GLU A 216 -1.61 -13.32 -3.79
N LYS A 217 -2.40 -13.69 -4.81
CA LYS A 217 -2.98 -12.76 -5.77
C LYS A 217 -4.41 -12.40 -5.40
N MET A 218 -4.93 -11.26 -5.86
CA MET A 218 -6.34 -10.93 -5.64
C MET A 218 -7.27 -12.00 -6.20
N SER A 219 -6.91 -12.65 -7.32
CA SER A 219 -7.68 -13.79 -7.86
C SER A 219 -7.76 -14.97 -6.89
N ASP A 220 -6.72 -15.18 -6.07
CA ASP A 220 -6.70 -16.23 -5.05
C ASP A 220 -7.55 -15.83 -3.84
N PHE A 221 -7.48 -14.56 -3.42
CA PHE A 221 -8.26 -14.01 -2.30
C PHE A 221 -9.77 -14.11 -2.53
N VAL A 222 -10.24 -13.71 -3.71
CA VAL A 222 -11.69 -13.64 -4.00
C VAL A 222 -12.32 -15.03 -4.14
N GLY A 223 -11.54 -16.06 -4.43
CA GLY A 223 -12.00 -17.44 -4.52
C GLY A 223 -13.14 -17.62 -5.53
N ALA A 224 -14.35 -17.89 -5.03
CA ALA A 224 -15.55 -18.08 -5.86
C ALA A 224 -16.27 -16.76 -6.23
N LEU A 225 -15.86 -15.65 -5.61
CA LEU A 225 -16.31 -14.30 -5.99
C LEU A 225 -15.45 -13.78 -7.15
N MET A 226 -15.61 -12.50 -7.50
CA MET A 226 -14.83 -11.89 -8.57
C MET A 226 -14.11 -10.63 -8.13
N TYR A 227 -12.88 -10.50 -8.59
CA TYR A 227 -12.19 -9.23 -8.68
C TYR A 227 -12.32 -8.72 -10.12
N GLN A 228 -12.52 -7.41 -10.26
CA GLN A 228 -12.49 -6.72 -11.54
C GLN A 228 -11.54 -5.55 -11.42
N ALA A 229 -10.40 -5.64 -12.11
CA ALA A 229 -9.41 -4.58 -12.14
C ALA A 229 -10.03 -3.29 -12.68
N PRO A 230 -9.77 -2.13 -12.06
CA PRO A 230 -10.11 -0.83 -12.62
C PRO A 230 -9.40 -0.60 -13.96
N TYR A 231 -10.00 0.24 -14.80
CA TYR A 231 -9.31 0.74 -15.99
C TYR A 231 -8.06 1.52 -15.60
N ARG A 232 -7.06 1.43 -16.46
CA ARG A 232 -5.90 2.32 -16.40
C ARG A 232 -6.26 3.70 -16.96
N TYR A 233 -5.62 4.74 -16.46
CA TYR A 233 -5.86 6.15 -16.84
C TYR A 233 -5.91 6.35 -18.36
N GLY A 234 -7.00 6.95 -18.83
CA GLY A 234 -7.22 7.23 -20.25
C GLY A 234 -7.52 6.00 -21.11
N SER A 235 -7.88 4.86 -20.50
CA SER A 235 -8.19 3.61 -21.18
C SER A 235 -9.58 3.10 -20.84
N THR A 236 -10.14 2.31 -21.76
CA THR A 236 -11.33 1.48 -21.54
C THR A 236 -11.09 0.02 -21.96
N THR A 237 -9.83 -0.34 -22.25
CA THR A 237 -9.45 -1.66 -22.80
C THR A 237 -8.24 -2.27 -22.10
N THR A 238 -7.56 -1.51 -21.25
CA THR A 238 -6.42 -1.95 -20.43
C THR A 238 -6.64 -1.59 -18.98
N PHE A 239 -6.09 -2.42 -18.10
CA PHE A 239 -6.44 -2.45 -16.69
C PHE A 239 -5.21 -2.31 -15.79
N GLU A 240 -5.47 -1.95 -14.54
CA GLU A 240 -4.48 -1.99 -13.48
C GLU A 240 -4.10 -3.43 -13.10
N PRO A 241 -2.88 -3.67 -12.56
CA PRO A 241 -1.82 -2.70 -12.30
C PRO A 241 -0.79 -2.57 -13.43
N ASP A 242 -0.83 -3.45 -14.44
CA ASP A 242 0.24 -3.57 -15.42
C ASP A 242 -0.12 -3.06 -16.81
N GLY A 243 -1.34 -2.58 -17.03
CA GLY A 243 -1.78 -2.08 -18.34
C GLY A 243 -2.03 -3.19 -19.37
N SER A 244 -2.15 -4.44 -18.94
CA SER A 244 -2.60 -5.56 -19.77
C SER A 244 -4.13 -5.60 -19.87
N THR A 245 -4.65 -6.64 -20.55
CA THR A 245 -6.09 -6.95 -20.62
C THR A 245 -6.57 -7.83 -19.47
N THR A 246 -5.69 -8.18 -18.52
CA THR A 246 -6.00 -9.00 -17.35
C THR A 246 -6.88 -8.22 -16.39
N GLN A 247 -7.99 -8.83 -15.96
CA GLN A 247 -9.04 -8.17 -15.17
C GLN A 247 -9.32 -8.87 -13.84
N ASP A 248 -8.97 -10.14 -13.74
CA ASP A 248 -9.34 -11.03 -12.63
C ASP A 248 -8.43 -10.90 -11.40
N GLY A 249 -7.39 -10.06 -11.48
CA GLY A 249 -6.47 -9.82 -10.38
C GLY A 249 -5.38 -10.88 -10.24
N SER A 250 -5.22 -11.79 -11.21
CA SER A 250 -4.13 -12.77 -11.24
C SER A 250 -2.73 -12.14 -11.36
N ASN A 251 -2.66 -10.88 -11.77
CA ASN A 251 -1.45 -10.05 -11.84
C ASN A 251 -1.36 -9.00 -10.71
N LEU A 252 -2.26 -9.03 -9.73
CA LEU A 252 -2.32 -8.08 -8.63
C LEU A 252 -2.08 -8.80 -7.30
N THR A 253 -1.21 -8.24 -6.47
CA THR A 253 -1.00 -8.71 -5.09
C THR A 253 -2.32 -8.66 -4.34
N ASP A 254 -2.58 -9.66 -3.50
CA ASP A 254 -3.66 -9.62 -2.52
C ASP A 254 -3.40 -8.53 -1.47
N PHE A 255 -3.75 -7.28 -1.81
CA PHE A 255 -3.63 -6.15 -0.90
C PHE A 255 -4.69 -6.17 0.19
N ALA A 256 -5.78 -6.92 0.03
CA ALA A 256 -6.78 -7.09 1.07
C ALA A 256 -6.19 -7.82 2.27
N THR A 257 -5.58 -8.99 2.07
CA THR A 257 -4.89 -9.72 3.14
C THR A 257 -3.73 -8.93 3.71
N PHE A 258 -2.93 -8.28 2.85
CA PHE A 258 -1.80 -7.47 3.31
C PHE A 258 -2.22 -6.30 4.21
N CYS A 259 -3.22 -5.50 3.79
CA CYS A 259 -3.67 -4.35 4.57
C CYS A 259 -4.40 -4.77 5.86
N THR A 260 -5.15 -5.89 5.82
CA THR A 260 -5.93 -6.37 6.98
C THR A 260 -5.09 -7.09 8.04
N ASP A 261 -3.81 -7.38 7.79
CA ASP A 261 -2.87 -7.74 8.87
C ASP A 261 -2.87 -6.68 9.98
N CYS A 262 -2.89 -5.40 9.60
CA CYS A 262 -3.00 -4.27 10.52
C CYS A 262 -4.46 -3.81 10.68
N HIS A 263 -5.16 -3.55 9.58
CA HIS A 263 -6.51 -3.00 9.58
C HIS A 263 -7.57 -4.09 9.64
N ASN A 264 -7.86 -4.58 10.84
CA ASN A 264 -8.88 -5.61 11.07
C ASN A 264 -9.78 -5.26 12.27
N PRO A 265 -10.85 -6.04 12.52
CA PRO A 265 -11.79 -5.75 13.60
C PRO A 265 -11.20 -5.88 15.01
N SER A 266 -10.06 -6.55 15.16
CA SER A 266 -9.44 -6.81 16.47
C SER A 266 -8.43 -5.74 16.87
N ASN A 267 -7.82 -5.07 15.89
CA ASN A 267 -6.79 -4.07 16.14
C ASN A 267 -7.41 -2.70 16.44
N THR A 268 -7.00 -2.09 17.54
CA THR A 268 -7.24 -0.67 17.82
C THR A 268 -6.00 0.11 17.45
N ILE A 269 -6.10 0.98 16.44
CA ILE A 269 -5.00 1.80 15.93
C ILE A 269 -5.36 3.27 16.15
N TYR A 270 -4.54 4.00 16.90
CA TYR A 270 -4.69 5.44 17.02
C TYR A 270 -4.04 6.14 15.83
N SER A 271 -4.74 7.11 15.23
CA SER A 271 -4.17 7.99 14.21
C SER A 271 -4.01 9.38 14.77
N THR A 272 -2.76 9.81 14.89
CA THR A 272 -2.39 11.17 15.27
C THR A 272 -2.91 12.16 14.22
N THR A 273 -2.81 11.82 12.93
CA THR A 273 -3.32 12.63 11.82
C THR A 273 -4.83 12.91 11.91
N LEU A 274 -5.62 11.95 12.38
CA LEU A 274 -7.07 12.10 12.54
C LEU A 274 -7.49 12.49 13.97
N GLY A 275 -6.58 12.48 14.93
CA GLY A 275 -6.85 12.74 16.35
C GLY A 275 -7.78 11.73 17.01
N ARG A 276 -7.88 10.51 16.48
CA ARG A 276 -8.81 9.46 16.95
C ARG A 276 -8.34 8.07 16.57
N ASN A 277 -8.96 7.05 17.17
CA ASN A 277 -8.84 5.68 16.68
C ASN A 277 -9.38 5.56 15.25
N LEU A 278 -8.64 4.82 14.42
CA LEU A 278 -9.08 4.39 13.10
C LEU A 278 -10.31 3.51 13.24
N ARG A 279 -11.17 3.54 12.22
CA ARG A 279 -12.32 2.66 12.17
C ARG A 279 -11.83 1.27 11.77
N PRO A 280 -12.35 0.19 12.38
CA PRO A 280 -12.01 -1.16 11.98
C PRO A 280 -12.48 -1.43 10.55
N ILE A 281 -11.76 -2.30 9.85
CA ILE A 281 -12.12 -2.80 8.52
C ILE A 281 -12.43 -4.29 8.67
N ASP A 282 -13.55 -4.74 8.12
CA ASP A 282 -13.98 -6.13 8.12
C ASP A 282 -14.15 -6.63 6.68
N TRP A 283 -13.02 -6.85 6.02
CA TRP A 283 -13.01 -7.18 4.58
C TRP A 283 -13.44 -8.62 4.27
N VAL A 284 -13.44 -9.51 5.27
CA VAL A 284 -13.52 -10.96 5.06
C VAL A 284 -14.83 -11.57 5.56
N THR A 285 -15.53 -10.92 6.48
CA THR A 285 -16.79 -11.45 7.02
C THR A 285 -17.89 -11.36 5.98
N THR A 286 -18.72 -12.40 5.88
CA THR A 286 -19.97 -12.39 5.09
C THR A 286 -21.16 -12.11 6.00
N GLY A 287 -22.22 -11.48 5.49
CA GLY A 287 -23.42 -11.30 6.31
C GLY A 287 -24.54 -10.43 5.74
N GLY A 288 -24.47 -10.00 4.49
CA GLY A 288 -25.41 -9.05 3.91
C GLY A 288 -25.41 -7.73 4.69
N GLU A 289 -26.53 -7.38 5.31
CA GLU A 289 -26.63 -6.17 6.13
C GLU A 289 -26.12 -6.38 7.57
N SER A 290 -25.77 -7.62 7.95
CA SER A 290 -25.43 -7.98 9.34
C SER A 290 -23.94 -8.16 9.63
N GLY A 291 -23.05 -8.11 8.63
CA GLY A 291 -21.60 -8.25 8.81
C GLY A 291 -20.81 -7.82 7.58
N GLY A 292 -19.49 -7.58 7.73
CA GLY A 292 -18.54 -7.29 6.64
C GLY A 292 -18.76 -6.00 5.83
N ASP A 293 -17.70 -5.57 5.14
CA ASP A 293 -17.71 -4.44 4.18
C ASP A 293 -18.27 -4.86 2.79
N LYS A 294 -19.16 -4.04 2.23
CA LYS A 294 -19.77 -4.13 0.89
C LYS A 294 -18.80 -4.13 -0.28
N HIS A 295 -17.64 -3.53 -0.11
CA HIS A 295 -16.55 -3.59 -1.08
C HIS A 295 -15.56 -4.73 -0.82
N GLY A 296 -15.69 -5.42 0.32
CA GLY A 296 -14.98 -6.66 0.65
C GLY A 296 -15.76 -7.89 0.19
N ILE A 297 -15.64 -9.00 0.92
CA ILE A 297 -16.32 -10.27 0.60
C ILE A 297 -17.85 -10.16 0.78
N ASN A 298 -18.34 -9.19 1.55
CA ASN A 298 -19.77 -9.02 1.80
C ASN A 298 -20.46 -8.27 0.65
N GLY A 299 -20.71 -8.90 -0.49
CA GLY A 299 -21.26 -8.19 -1.65
C GLY A 299 -22.63 -7.49 -1.47
N ALA A 300 -22.99 -6.68 -2.47
CA ALA A 300 -24.32 -6.08 -2.59
C ALA A 300 -25.44 -7.14 -2.57
N THR A 301 -26.58 -6.82 -1.93
CA THR A 301 -27.62 -7.81 -1.58
C THR A 301 -28.76 -7.89 -2.58
N VAL A 302 -29.13 -6.79 -3.24
CA VAL A 302 -30.27 -6.74 -4.17
C VAL A 302 -29.83 -6.38 -5.58
N GLY A 303 -28.95 -5.38 -5.70
CA GLY A 303 -28.46 -4.89 -6.98
C GLY A 303 -27.33 -3.91 -6.77
N ILE A 304 -26.71 -3.51 -7.86
CA ILE A 304 -25.65 -2.50 -7.84
C ILE A 304 -25.76 -1.65 -9.10
N ALA A 305 -25.58 -0.35 -8.96
CA ALA A 305 -25.53 0.56 -10.11
C ALA A 305 -24.08 1.07 -10.23
N VAL A 306 -23.43 0.63 -11.29
CA VAL A 306 -21.99 0.76 -11.51
C VAL A 306 -21.68 1.11 -12.95
N ASP A 307 -20.53 1.76 -13.13
CA ASP A 307 -19.93 2.05 -14.43
C ASP A 307 -18.95 0.95 -14.85
N PRO A 308 -18.68 0.81 -16.16
CA PRO A 308 -17.63 -0.06 -16.66
C PRO A 308 -16.27 0.20 -15.98
N PRO A 309 -15.44 -0.84 -15.80
CA PRO A 309 -15.58 -2.19 -16.36
C PRO A 309 -16.50 -3.11 -15.55
N PHE A 310 -17.08 -2.60 -14.47
CA PHE A 310 -18.03 -3.36 -13.66
C PHE A 310 -19.36 -3.51 -14.39
N SER A 311 -20.07 -4.60 -14.10
CA SER A 311 -21.36 -4.93 -14.69
C SER A 311 -22.41 -5.11 -13.59
N PRO A 312 -23.57 -4.43 -13.68
CA PRO A 312 -24.69 -4.66 -12.77
C PRO A 312 -25.17 -6.13 -12.72
N SER A 313 -24.89 -6.93 -13.76
CA SER A 313 -25.23 -8.37 -13.80
C SER A 313 -24.50 -9.19 -12.74
N ASN A 314 -23.40 -8.66 -12.19
CA ASN A 314 -22.53 -9.35 -11.25
C ASN A 314 -22.65 -8.78 -9.83
N TYR A 315 -23.77 -8.13 -9.51
CA TYR A 315 -24.03 -7.63 -8.16
C TYR A 315 -23.83 -8.75 -7.12
N GLY A 316 -23.27 -8.39 -5.97
CA GLY A 316 -22.96 -9.35 -4.90
C GLY A 316 -21.70 -10.17 -5.11
N GLN A 317 -21.06 -10.09 -6.29
CA GLN A 317 -19.86 -10.89 -6.59
C GLN A 317 -18.56 -10.07 -6.51
N TYR A 318 -18.62 -8.75 -6.66
CA TYR A 318 -17.42 -7.93 -6.68
C TYR A 318 -16.78 -7.81 -5.31
N VAL A 319 -15.48 -8.07 -5.27
CA VAL A 319 -14.58 -7.78 -4.16
C VAL A 319 -13.51 -6.83 -4.69
N LEU A 320 -13.26 -5.73 -3.99
CA LEU A 320 -12.25 -4.76 -4.35
C LEU A 320 -10.92 -5.03 -3.61
N SER A 321 -9.84 -4.53 -4.20
CA SER A 321 -8.54 -4.40 -3.55
C SER A 321 -8.48 -3.06 -2.81
N CYS A 322 -7.74 -2.99 -1.70
CA CYS A 322 -7.54 -1.74 -0.97
C CYS A 322 -6.90 -0.65 -1.87
N THR A 323 -6.03 -1.06 -2.81
CA THR A 323 -5.35 -0.15 -3.73
C THR A 323 -6.23 0.38 -4.86
N ASP A 324 -7.46 -0.13 -5.01
CA ASP A 324 -8.41 0.40 -6.01
C ASP A 324 -8.83 1.83 -5.65
N CYS A 325 -8.80 2.17 -4.36
CA CYS A 325 -9.20 3.48 -3.85
C CYS A 325 -8.08 4.21 -3.09
N HIS A 326 -7.15 3.49 -2.46
CA HIS A 326 -6.17 4.07 -1.56
C HIS A 326 -4.73 4.04 -2.12
N GLU A 327 -4.02 5.16 -1.94
CA GLU A 327 -2.57 5.22 -2.04
C GLU A 327 -1.92 4.53 -0.84
N PRO A 328 -0.93 3.64 -1.04
CA PRO A 328 -0.35 2.87 0.06
C PRO A 328 0.55 3.71 0.98
N HIS A 329 1.09 4.84 0.52
CA HIS A 329 1.99 5.69 1.31
C HIS A 329 1.32 7.00 1.74
N GLY A 330 0.92 7.82 0.76
CA GLY A 330 0.25 9.08 1.00
C GLY A 330 -0.40 9.65 -0.25
N SER A 331 -1.36 10.53 -0.01
CA SER A 331 -2.18 11.16 -1.06
C SER A 331 -2.43 12.63 -0.74
N PRO A 332 -2.58 13.49 -1.76
CA PRO A 332 -3.09 14.85 -1.59
C PRO A 332 -4.58 14.90 -1.15
N ASN A 333 -5.29 13.77 -1.09
CA ASN A 333 -6.63 13.66 -0.51
C ASN A 333 -6.61 13.09 0.92
N ARG A 334 -7.70 13.30 1.66
CA ARG A 334 -7.90 12.64 2.97
C ARG A 334 -8.08 11.14 2.81
N TYR A 335 -7.78 10.41 3.87
CA TYR A 335 -7.94 8.95 3.97
C TYR A 335 -7.16 8.20 2.88
N LEU A 336 -6.03 8.77 2.46
CA LEU A 336 -5.18 8.19 1.43
C LEU A 336 -5.87 7.98 0.08
N ILE A 337 -7.00 8.63 -0.20
CA ILE A 337 -7.75 8.37 -1.43
C ILE A 337 -6.94 8.78 -2.67
N ARG A 338 -6.82 7.91 -3.67
CA ARG A 338 -6.11 8.16 -4.93
C ARG A 338 -6.62 9.40 -5.67
N ARG A 339 -5.79 9.96 -6.55
CA ARG A 339 -6.19 11.09 -7.42
C ARG A 339 -6.78 10.64 -8.75
N GLU A 340 -6.48 9.42 -9.14
CA GLU A 340 -6.98 8.74 -10.33
C GLU A 340 -7.49 7.36 -9.90
N VAL A 341 -8.70 7.02 -10.34
CA VAL A 341 -9.35 5.74 -10.11
C VAL A 341 -10.18 5.42 -11.34
N ASN A 342 -10.12 4.16 -11.77
CA ASN A 342 -10.90 3.59 -12.86
C ASN A 342 -10.84 4.41 -14.17
N GLY A 343 -9.63 4.74 -14.61
CA GLY A 343 -9.37 5.33 -15.90
C GLY A 343 -9.48 6.86 -15.95
N SER A 344 -9.89 7.50 -14.84
CA SER A 344 -10.19 8.93 -14.79
C SER A 344 -9.68 9.61 -13.54
N LEU A 345 -9.41 10.91 -13.66
CA LEU A 345 -9.07 11.76 -12.52
C LEU A 345 -10.31 12.06 -11.68
N LEU A 346 -10.13 12.13 -10.37
CA LEU A 346 -11.16 12.64 -9.48
C LEU A 346 -11.42 14.12 -9.82
N ALA A 347 -12.71 14.50 -9.92
CA ALA A 347 -13.10 15.87 -10.27
C ALA A 347 -12.75 16.92 -9.19
N GLY A 348 -12.28 16.50 -8.02
CA GLY A 348 -11.89 17.37 -6.92
C GLY A 348 -11.13 16.64 -5.81
N THR A 349 -10.89 17.37 -4.71
CA THR A 349 -10.16 16.83 -3.56
C THR A 349 -11.11 16.16 -2.57
N VAL A 350 -10.90 14.88 -2.28
CA VAL A 350 -11.69 14.11 -1.31
C VAL A 350 -11.32 14.54 0.11
N GLY A 351 -12.34 14.89 0.91
CA GLY A 351 -12.17 15.39 2.28
C GLY A 351 -12.30 16.91 2.44
N SER A 352 -12.55 17.66 1.37
CA SER A 352 -12.66 19.13 1.34
C SER A 352 -14.09 19.69 1.55
N GLY A 353 -15.12 18.83 1.60
CA GLY A 353 -16.51 19.27 1.72
C GLY A 353 -17.51 18.11 1.81
N THR A 354 -18.81 18.44 1.92
CA THR A 354 -19.89 17.47 2.19
C THR A 354 -20.07 16.41 1.10
N LYS A 355 -19.94 16.79 -0.18
CA LYS A 355 -20.02 15.88 -1.35
C LYS A 355 -18.68 15.37 -1.87
N SER A 356 -17.57 15.68 -1.17
CA SER A 356 -16.24 15.44 -1.71
C SER A 356 -15.93 13.95 -1.91
N LEU A 357 -16.53 13.05 -1.13
CA LEU A 357 -16.40 11.60 -1.35
C LEU A 357 -17.03 11.16 -2.68
N GLY A 358 -18.08 11.84 -3.14
CA GLY A 358 -18.73 11.52 -4.40
C GLY A 358 -17.82 11.72 -5.62
N TYR A 359 -16.71 12.45 -5.50
CA TYR A 359 -15.68 12.47 -6.55
C TYR A 359 -15.03 11.10 -6.76
N LEU A 360 -14.83 10.32 -5.69
CA LEU A 360 -14.33 8.95 -5.76
C LEU A 360 -15.43 7.99 -6.22
N CYS A 361 -16.62 8.07 -5.61
CA CYS A 361 -17.68 7.10 -5.87
C CYS A 361 -18.08 7.07 -7.35
N ARG A 362 -18.10 8.24 -8.01
CA ARG A 362 -18.40 8.37 -9.45
C ARG A 362 -17.45 7.67 -10.40
N GLN A 363 -16.30 7.21 -9.90
CA GLN A 363 -15.38 6.46 -10.74
C GLN A 363 -15.88 5.04 -10.99
N CYS A 364 -16.76 4.51 -10.13
CA CYS A 364 -17.29 3.16 -10.26
C CYS A 364 -18.81 3.08 -10.15
N HIS A 365 -19.48 4.11 -9.63
CA HIS A 365 -20.93 4.14 -9.42
C HIS A 365 -21.59 5.25 -10.22
N ILE A 366 -22.72 4.91 -10.84
CA ILE A 366 -23.49 5.88 -11.60
C ILE A 366 -24.09 6.93 -10.67
N ASP A 367 -23.95 8.20 -11.05
CA ASP A 367 -24.63 9.31 -10.41
C ASP A 367 -25.91 9.70 -11.17
N ASP A 368 -26.58 10.76 -10.72
CA ASP A 368 -27.80 11.25 -11.38
C ASP A 368 -27.54 11.72 -12.83
N ASN A 369 -26.34 12.24 -13.12
CA ASN A 369 -25.96 12.63 -14.47
C ASN A 369 -25.82 11.41 -15.38
N ASP A 370 -25.20 10.33 -14.90
CA ASP A 370 -25.01 9.11 -15.68
C ASP A 370 -26.34 8.36 -15.89
N TYR A 371 -27.25 8.42 -14.91
CA TYR A 371 -28.58 7.81 -15.01
C TYR A 371 -29.54 8.53 -15.97
N ASN A 372 -29.65 9.86 -15.89
CA ASN A 372 -30.68 10.61 -16.64
C ASN A 372 -30.25 11.98 -17.18
N GLY A 373 -28.95 12.27 -17.24
CA GLY A 373 -28.44 13.59 -17.63
C GLY A 373 -28.73 14.68 -16.59
N GLY A 374 -28.96 14.28 -15.33
CA GLY A 374 -29.19 15.16 -14.20
C GLY A 374 -27.93 15.89 -13.72
N THR A 375 -27.87 16.17 -12.42
CA THR A 375 -26.77 16.96 -11.84
C THR A 375 -25.57 16.08 -11.50
N VAL A 376 -24.39 16.40 -12.05
CA VAL A 376 -23.12 15.73 -11.72
C VAL A 376 -22.86 15.74 -10.21
N ASN A 377 -22.39 14.62 -9.67
CA ASN A 377 -22.15 14.41 -8.24
C ASN A 377 -23.39 14.67 -7.40
N SER A 378 -24.52 14.18 -7.89
CA SER A 378 -25.77 14.04 -7.15
C SER A 378 -26.21 12.59 -7.18
N TRP A 379 -26.86 12.18 -6.09
CA TRP A 379 -27.01 10.77 -5.74
C TRP A 379 -28.47 10.46 -5.37
N GLU A 380 -29.43 11.22 -5.89
CA GLU A 380 -30.84 10.96 -5.65
C GLU A 380 -31.23 9.58 -6.19
N TYR A 381 -30.77 9.25 -7.40
CA TYR A 381 -31.07 7.98 -8.02
C TYR A 381 -30.64 6.81 -7.13
N LEU A 382 -29.37 6.75 -6.72
CA LEU A 382 -28.89 5.66 -5.87
C LEU A 382 -29.62 5.58 -4.53
N HIS A 383 -29.88 6.72 -3.88
CA HIS A 383 -30.47 6.74 -2.54
C HIS A 383 -31.99 6.56 -2.52
N HIS A 384 -32.70 6.85 -3.62
CA HIS A 384 -34.18 6.91 -3.64
C HIS A 384 -34.88 6.16 -4.77
N LEU A 385 -34.22 5.92 -5.90
CA LEU A 385 -34.90 5.47 -7.12
C LEU A 385 -34.34 4.16 -7.69
N SER A 386 -33.10 3.82 -7.35
CA SER A 386 -32.49 2.56 -7.77
C SER A 386 -33.25 1.36 -7.21
N ALA A 387 -33.11 0.20 -7.86
CA ALA A 387 -33.75 -1.02 -7.39
C ALA A 387 -33.34 -1.42 -5.96
N ASP A 388 -32.14 -1.00 -5.53
CA ASP A 388 -31.63 -1.22 -4.18
C ASP A 388 -31.61 0.06 -3.32
N ALA A 389 -32.43 1.06 -3.67
CA ALA A 389 -32.46 2.32 -2.97
C ALA A 389 -32.83 2.11 -1.49
N PRO A 390 -31.99 2.57 -0.54
CA PRO A 390 -32.24 2.38 0.89
C PRO A 390 -33.40 3.25 1.40
N TYR A 391 -33.69 4.40 0.79
CA TYR A 391 -34.62 5.37 1.38
C TYR A 391 -35.77 5.74 0.44
N ALA A 392 -36.99 5.79 0.96
CA ALA A 392 -38.13 6.35 0.22
C ALA A 392 -38.03 7.88 0.10
N GLN A 393 -38.38 8.43 -1.07
CA GLN A 393 -38.26 9.86 -1.42
C GLN A 393 -39.12 10.81 -0.55
N MET A 394 -40.07 10.29 0.24
CA MET A 394 -41.10 11.10 0.94
C MET A 394 -40.67 11.70 2.30
N ARG A 395 -39.41 11.55 2.72
CA ARG A 395 -38.91 12.01 4.04
C ARG A 395 -37.65 12.88 3.95
N CYS A 396 -37.57 13.72 2.92
CA CYS A 396 -36.37 14.46 2.57
C CYS A 396 -35.86 15.40 3.67
N SER A 397 -36.71 15.98 4.53
CA SER A 397 -36.24 16.93 5.55
C SER A 397 -35.41 16.33 6.69
N ARG A 398 -35.44 15.01 6.84
CA ARG A 398 -34.69 14.29 7.89
C ARG A 398 -33.21 14.10 7.52
N CYS A 399 -32.95 14.02 6.23
CA CYS A 399 -31.62 13.83 5.65
C CYS A 399 -31.10 15.15 5.04
N HIS A 400 -31.97 15.94 4.42
CA HIS A 400 -31.63 17.17 3.67
C HIS A 400 -32.12 18.46 4.35
N GLY A 401 -32.22 18.46 5.69
CA GLY A 401 -32.61 19.64 6.48
C GLY A 401 -34.07 20.12 6.27
N SER A 402 -34.51 21.11 7.05
CA SER A 402 -35.89 21.61 6.98
C SER A 402 -36.24 22.15 5.58
N GLY A 403 -37.30 21.60 4.96
CA GLY A 403 -37.75 21.98 3.61
C GLY A 403 -37.37 21.00 2.48
N GLY A 404 -36.61 19.92 2.76
CA GLY A 404 -36.38 18.82 1.81
C GLY A 404 -35.50 19.14 0.60
N GLY A 405 -35.03 20.38 0.45
CA GLY A 405 -34.13 20.83 -0.62
C GLY A 405 -32.80 21.42 -0.12
N GLY A 406 -32.42 21.21 1.15
CA GLY A 406 -31.38 21.97 1.82
C GLY A 406 -30.08 21.19 2.08
N THR A 407 -29.10 21.41 1.21
CA THR A 407 -27.70 20.94 1.32
C THR A 407 -27.46 19.41 1.35
N PRO A 408 -26.41 18.94 0.66
CA PRO A 408 -26.03 17.53 0.70
C PRO A 408 -25.55 17.12 2.10
N ILE A 409 -25.96 15.92 2.55
CA ILE A 409 -25.37 15.28 3.74
C ILE A 409 -23.88 15.08 3.48
N ASN A 410 -23.08 15.22 4.54
CA ASN A 410 -21.69 14.80 4.46
C ASN A 410 -21.62 13.29 4.24
N CYS A 411 -21.11 12.85 3.08
CA CYS A 411 -21.02 11.43 2.74
C CYS A 411 -20.31 10.61 3.82
N PHE A 412 -19.32 11.18 4.52
CA PHE A 412 -18.56 10.51 5.59
C PHE A 412 -19.36 10.21 6.86
N ASN A 413 -20.61 10.68 6.97
CA ASN A 413 -21.50 10.29 8.06
C ASN A 413 -22.00 8.86 7.91
N CYS A 414 -22.10 8.37 6.67
CA CYS A 414 -22.61 7.04 6.37
C CYS A 414 -21.67 6.20 5.53
N HIS A 415 -20.71 6.74 4.78
CA HIS A 415 -19.83 5.94 3.91
C HIS A 415 -18.40 5.90 4.46
N PHE A 416 -18.09 4.85 5.21
CA PHE A 416 -16.76 4.52 5.73
C PHE A 416 -16.71 3.04 6.12
N HIS A 417 -15.54 2.42 6.21
CA HIS A 417 -15.47 1.00 6.56
C HIS A 417 -16.22 0.61 7.85
N GLY A 418 -17.01 -0.46 7.75
CA GLY A 418 -17.86 -0.96 8.84
C GLY A 418 -19.03 -0.04 9.21
N SER A 419 -19.39 0.94 8.38
CA SER A 419 -20.55 1.80 8.59
C SER A 419 -21.88 1.11 8.33
N ASP A 420 -22.92 1.69 8.91
CA ASP A 420 -24.30 1.55 8.50
C ASP A 420 -24.93 2.96 8.42
N ASP A 421 -26.24 3.01 8.23
CA ASP A 421 -26.99 4.26 8.25
C ASP A 421 -27.53 4.67 9.63
N SER A 422 -26.99 4.13 10.72
CA SER A 422 -27.42 4.46 12.09
C SER A 422 -27.34 5.95 12.41
N TRP A 423 -26.44 6.70 11.75
CA TRP A 423 -26.36 8.16 11.84
C TRP A 423 -27.69 8.86 11.49
N ALA A 424 -28.51 8.26 10.61
CA ALA A 424 -29.82 8.78 10.22
C ALA A 424 -30.90 8.65 11.33
N GLY A 425 -30.57 8.07 12.49
CA GLY A 425 -31.42 7.97 13.67
C GLY A 425 -32.74 7.26 13.37
N SER A 426 -33.88 7.92 13.59
CA SER A 426 -35.21 7.33 13.32
C SER A 426 -35.52 7.04 11.84
N SER A 427 -34.63 7.45 10.93
CA SER A 427 -34.70 7.12 9.50
C SER A 427 -33.73 6.01 9.09
N ALA A 428 -32.90 5.51 10.01
CA ALA A 428 -31.99 4.41 9.74
C ALA A 428 -32.80 3.17 9.31
N THR A 429 -32.34 2.54 8.26
CA THR A 429 -32.81 1.25 7.76
C THR A 429 -32.01 0.09 8.34
N ASN A 430 -30.93 0.40 9.06
CA ASN A 430 -29.89 -0.52 9.54
C ASN A 430 -29.19 -1.24 8.40
N ARG A 431 -29.18 -0.62 7.22
CA ARG A 431 -28.47 -1.13 6.06
C ARG A 431 -27.00 -0.73 6.15
N ARG A 432 -26.15 -1.66 5.72
CA ARG A 432 -24.73 -1.43 5.51
C ARG A 432 -24.56 -0.53 4.30
N THR A 433 -23.72 0.47 4.49
CA THR A 433 -23.49 1.56 3.54
C THR A 433 -22.08 1.53 2.95
N PHE A 434 -21.21 0.69 3.50
CA PHE A 434 -19.88 0.41 3.00
C PHE A 434 -19.48 -1.03 3.28
#